data_AF-L9KVW4-F1
#
_entry.id   AF-L9KVW4-F1
#
_cell.length_a   1.000
_cell.length_b   1.000
_cell.length_c   1.000
_cell.angle_alpha   90.00
_cell.angle_beta   90.00
_cell.angle_gamma   90.00
#
_symmetry.space_group_name_H-M   'P 1'
#
loop_
_entity.id
_entity.type
_entity.pdbx_description
1 polymer ?
#
loop_
_entity_poly.entity_id
_entity_poly.type
_entity_poly.pdbx_seq_one_letter_code
_entity_poly.pdbx_strand_id
1 'polypeptide(L)'
;MESSVQRRANVYTRVPGAENVGYCTQIGIFQKNGGKATPLCGSEQLDQHVYKAVFTASYPSLQQERFLRLVLVNEVSRQVESLRVRYLRKLKEREDGELGTKPKDAGCSQAHIPCFGPVFSEVEKARIKTSPKPFCIGDKFFVPLQRLLAYPKLSRLCADEEMMRSVIADAVGLSSDGSAVMVDLHDYFDYLFDF
;
A
#
# COMPACT_ATOMS: atom_id res chain seq x y z
N MET A 1 35.09 -25.24 26.40
CA MET A 1 35.69 -24.59 25.22
C MET A 1 34.65 -24.64 24.10
N GLU A 2 33.89 -23.56 23.90
CA GLU A 2 32.94 -23.48 22.79
C GLU A 2 33.68 -23.08 21.51
N SER A 3 33.72 -24.01 20.55
CA SER A 3 34.28 -23.76 19.22
C SER A 3 33.26 -23.00 18.38
N SER A 4 33.42 -21.69 18.20
CA SER A 4 32.59 -20.90 17.28
C SER A 4 33.11 -21.03 15.85
N VAL A 5 32.24 -21.36 14.89
CA VAL A 5 32.60 -21.45 13.48
C VAL A 5 32.68 -20.04 12.87
N GLN A 6 33.88 -19.61 12.50
CA GLN A 6 34.13 -18.31 11.86
C GLN A 6 33.92 -18.41 10.34
N ARG A 7 33.02 -17.62 9.77
CA ARG A 7 32.91 -17.44 8.32
C ARG A 7 33.42 -16.05 7.93
N ARG A 8 34.22 -15.96 6.87
CA ARG A 8 34.70 -14.68 6.31
C ARG A 8 33.71 -14.16 5.28
N ALA A 9 33.19 -12.95 5.48
CA ALA A 9 32.50 -12.18 4.45
C ALA A 9 33.43 -11.05 3.99
N ASN A 10 33.42 -10.78 2.68
CA ASN A 10 34.34 -9.84 2.07
C ASN A 10 33.55 -8.65 1.52
N VAL A 11 34.01 -7.44 1.83
CA VAL A 11 33.52 -6.19 1.22
C VAL A 11 34.69 -5.67 0.39
N TYR A 12 34.41 -5.27 -0.87
CA TYR A 12 35.34 -4.86 -1.93
C TYR A 12 36.06 -5.97 -2.71
N THR A 13 36.34 -5.70 -3.99
CA THR A 13 37.00 -6.61 -4.93
C THR A 13 38.52 -6.56 -4.79
N ARG A 14 39.15 -7.73 -4.90
CA ARG A 14 40.61 -7.91 -4.85
C ARG A 14 41.26 -7.25 -6.08
N VAL A 15 42.36 -6.52 -5.89
CA VAL A 15 43.13 -5.91 -6.99
C VAL A 15 44.08 -6.96 -7.60
N PRO A 16 44.07 -7.19 -8.93
CA PRO A 16 44.96 -8.14 -9.59
C PRO A 16 46.44 -7.79 -9.34
N GLY A 17 47.24 -8.78 -8.93
CA GLY A 17 48.67 -8.61 -8.64
C GLY A 17 49.02 -8.34 -7.17
N ALA A 18 48.04 -8.12 -6.30
CA ALA A 18 48.22 -7.91 -4.86
C ALA A 18 47.32 -8.85 -4.03
N GLU A 19 47.19 -10.10 -4.44
CA GLU A 19 46.23 -11.03 -3.81
C GLU A 19 46.61 -11.41 -2.37
N ASN A 20 47.89 -11.23 -2.02
CA ASN A 20 48.47 -11.65 -0.75
C ASN A 20 48.20 -10.67 0.41
N VAL A 21 47.75 -9.45 0.13
CA VAL A 21 47.49 -8.44 1.18
C VAL A 21 46.09 -8.56 1.81
N GLY A 22 45.21 -9.41 1.25
CA GLY A 22 43.86 -9.61 1.79
C GLY A 22 42.90 -8.44 1.50
N TYR A 23 41.85 -8.32 2.30
CA TYR A 23 40.87 -7.23 2.19
C TYR A 23 41.28 -6.06 3.08
N CYS A 24 40.94 -4.84 2.65
CA CYS A 24 41.17 -3.62 3.45
C CYS A 24 40.39 -3.60 4.78
N THR A 25 39.37 -4.45 4.93
CA THR A 25 38.59 -4.61 6.16
C THR A 25 38.39 -6.09 6.46
N GLN A 26 38.66 -6.49 7.70
CA GLN A 26 38.40 -7.85 8.18
C GLN A 26 37.06 -7.89 8.91
N ILE A 27 36.14 -8.72 8.43
CA ILE A 27 34.83 -8.91 9.04
C ILE A 27 34.74 -10.33 9.60
N GLY A 28 34.48 -10.44 10.90
CA GLY A 28 34.23 -11.70 11.57
C GLY A 28 32.74 -11.94 11.78
N ILE A 29 32.18 -12.97 11.13
CA ILE A 29 30.80 -13.38 11.35
C ILE A 29 30.79 -14.59 12.28
N PHE A 30 30.32 -14.37 13.49
CA PHE A 30 30.16 -15.41 14.52
C PHE A 30 28.72 -15.92 14.50
N GLN A 31 28.56 -17.24 14.33
CA GLN A 31 27.28 -17.90 14.47
C GLN A 31 27.25 -18.65 15.80
N LYS A 32 26.20 -18.43 16.59
CA LYS A 32 25.98 -19.21 17.81
C LYS A 32 25.71 -20.66 17.44
N ASN A 33 26.43 -21.59 18.04
CA ASN A 33 26.18 -23.02 17.82
C ASN A 33 24.80 -23.38 18.41
N GLY A 34 23.92 -23.92 17.56
CA GLY A 34 22.58 -24.38 17.93
C GLY A 34 22.56 -25.68 18.73
N GLY A 35 23.39 -25.79 19.78
CA GLY A 35 23.24 -26.84 20.79
C GLY A 35 21.90 -26.67 21.50
N LYS A 36 21.22 -27.80 21.81
CA LYS A 36 19.88 -27.86 22.44
C LYS A 36 19.70 -26.74 23.45
N ALA A 37 18.67 -25.93 23.26
CA ALA A 37 18.26 -24.92 24.22
C ALA A 37 18.08 -25.58 25.59
N THR A 38 19.02 -25.34 26.51
CA THR A 38 18.71 -25.39 27.93
C THR A 38 17.49 -24.49 28.13
N PRO A 39 16.41 -24.96 28.78
CA PRO A 39 15.22 -24.15 28.97
C PRO A 39 15.68 -22.83 29.58
N LEU A 40 15.14 -21.72 29.04
CA LEU A 40 15.37 -20.38 29.55
C LEU A 40 15.17 -20.41 31.07
N CYS A 41 16.28 -20.52 31.80
CA CYS A 41 16.30 -20.23 33.21
C CYS A 41 15.89 -18.76 33.25
N GLY A 42 14.74 -18.49 33.88
CA GLY A 42 14.31 -17.17 34.28
C GLY A 42 15.29 -16.60 35.30
N SER A 43 16.55 -16.45 34.90
CA SER A 43 17.48 -15.54 35.51
C SER A 43 16.82 -14.19 35.37
N GLU A 44 16.26 -13.71 36.49
CA GLU A 44 16.10 -12.31 36.78
C GLU A 44 17.29 -11.59 36.14
N GLN A 45 17.03 -10.87 35.04
CA GLN A 45 18.02 -10.00 34.46
C GLN A 45 18.27 -8.96 35.53
N LEU A 46 19.36 -9.14 36.28
CA LEU A 46 20.00 -8.06 37.02
C LEU A 46 20.08 -6.90 36.04
N ASP A 47 19.29 -5.87 36.32
CA ASP A 47 18.99 -4.76 35.42
C ASP A 47 20.19 -3.82 35.36
N GLN A 48 21.30 -4.35 34.85
CA GLN A 48 22.59 -3.67 34.81
C GLN A 48 22.72 -2.97 33.46
N HIS A 49 21.95 -1.91 33.30
CA HIS A 49 22.01 -1.04 32.13
C HIS A 49 23.17 -0.04 32.28
N VAL A 50 24.35 -0.44 31.82
CA VAL A 50 25.55 0.44 31.77
C VAL A 50 25.37 1.60 30.77
N TYR A 51 24.53 1.41 29.76
CA TYR A 51 24.28 2.40 28.70
C TYR A 51 23.00 3.20 28.98
N LYS A 52 23.05 4.51 28.71
CA LYS A 52 21.88 5.39 28.74
C LYS A 52 21.29 5.51 27.33
N ALA A 53 20.04 5.08 27.14
CA ALA A 53 19.32 5.29 25.89
C ALA A 53 19.14 6.80 25.63
N VAL A 54 19.76 7.31 24.57
CA VAL A 54 19.64 8.73 24.17
C VAL A 54 18.32 8.98 23.45
N PHE A 55 17.81 7.98 22.74
CA PHE A 55 16.56 8.04 22.00
C PHE A 55 15.91 6.67 21.91
N THR A 56 14.59 6.63 21.99
CA THR A 56 13.80 5.43 21.77
C THR A 56 12.60 5.80 20.91
N ALA A 57 12.37 5.05 19.85
CA ALA A 57 11.20 5.19 19.00
C ALA A 57 10.47 3.85 18.91
N SER A 58 9.16 3.94 18.76
CA SER A 58 8.30 2.80 18.48
C SER A 58 7.46 3.15 17.26
N TYR A 59 7.49 2.28 16.26
CA TYR A 59 6.75 2.48 15.02
C TYR A 59 5.33 1.92 15.14
N PRO A 60 4.33 2.58 14.54
CA PRO A 60 3.00 2.03 14.47
C PRO A 60 3.00 0.74 13.66
N SER A 61 2.27 -0.26 14.16
CA SER A 61 2.09 -1.54 13.47
C SER A 61 0.67 -1.64 12.93
N LEU A 62 0.51 -2.21 11.75
CA LEU A 62 -0.79 -2.56 11.17
C LEU A 62 -1.52 -3.66 11.97
N GLN A 63 -0.83 -4.36 12.87
CA GLN A 63 -1.50 -5.28 13.82
C GLN A 63 -2.34 -4.53 14.86
N GLN A 64 -2.08 -3.23 15.06
CA GLN A 64 -2.88 -2.40 15.96
C GLN A 64 -4.12 -1.92 15.21
N GLU A 65 -5.30 -2.26 15.73
CA GLU A 65 -6.60 -1.99 15.10
C GLU A 65 -6.78 -0.51 14.69
N ARG A 66 -6.40 0.44 15.56
CA ARG A 66 -6.50 1.88 15.26
C ARG A 66 -5.73 2.29 14.01
N PHE A 67 -4.55 1.72 13.80
CA PHE A 67 -3.70 2.06 12.65
C PHE A 67 -4.15 1.31 11.41
N LEU A 68 -4.60 0.06 11.56
CA LEU A 68 -5.26 -0.67 10.49
C LEU A 68 -6.48 0.09 9.97
N ARG A 69 -7.37 0.51 10.87
CA ARG A 69 -8.58 1.30 10.56
C ARG A 69 -8.24 2.59 9.83
N LEU A 70 -7.28 3.36 10.36
CA LEU A 70 -6.83 4.61 9.74
C LEU A 70 -6.33 4.38 8.31
N VAL A 71 -5.47 3.39 8.12
CA VAL A 71 -4.87 3.10 6.80
C VAL A 71 -5.93 2.57 5.83
N LEU A 72 -6.84 1.71 6.30
CA LEU A 72 -7.90 1.14 5.47
C LEU A 72 -8.89 2.22 5.01
N VAL A 73 -9.38 3.06 5.93
CA VAL A 73 -10.30 4.15 5.59
C VAL A 73 -9.67 5.12 4.60
N ASN A 74 -8.40 5.50 4.81
CA ASN A 74 -7.69 6.39 3.89
C ASN A 74 -7.51 5.78 2.50
N GLU A 75 -7.11 4.51 2.42
CA GLU A 75 -6.92 3.86 1.12
C GLU A 75 -8.28 3.63 0.42
N VAL A 76 -9.34 3.25 1.13
CA VAL A 76 -10.70 3.14 0.57
C VAL A 76 -11.14 4.48 0.01
N SER A 77 -11.09 5.55 0.81
CA SER A 77 -11.53 6.89 0.39
C SER A 77 -10.76 7.36 -0.85
N ARG A 78 -9.44 7.17 -0.85
CA ARG A 78 -8.58 7.52 -1.99
C ARG A 78 -8.92 6.72 -3.26
N GLN A 79 -9.21 5.41 -3.14
CA GLN A 79 -9.58 4.60 -4.29
C GLN A 79 -10.96 4.97 -4.83
N VAL A 80 -11.92 5.24 -3.95
CA VAL A 80 -13.26 5.70 -4.32
C VAL A 80 -13.19 7.04 -5.05
N GLU A 81 -12.43 8.00 -4.50
CA GLU A 81 -12.26 9.32 -5.12
C GLU A 81 -11.59 9.23 -6.51
N SER A 82 -10.53 8.42 -6.62
CA SER A 82 -9.87 8.15 -7.89
C SER A 82 -10.82 7.55 -8.94
N LEU A 83 -11.73 6.65 -8.51
CA LEU A 83 -12.74 6.06 -9.39
C LEU A 83 -13.80 7.08 -9.81
N ARG A 84 -14.23 7.93 -8.89
CA ARG A 84 -15.22 9.01 -9.08
C ARG A 84 -14.71 10.05 -10.06
N VAL A 85 -13.54 10.63 -9.82
CA VAL A 85 -12.90 11.61 -10.74
C VAL A 85 -12.71 11.03 -12.13
N ARG A 86 -12.28 9.77 -12.23
CA ARG A 86 -12.14 9.09 -13.52
C ARG A 86 -13.49 8.86 -14.22
N TYR A 87 -14.55 8.64 -13.46
CA TYR A 87 -15.90 8.51 -14.00
C TYR A 87 -16.39 9.86 -14.56
N LEU A 88 -16.29 10.93 -13.77
CA LEU A 88 -16.67 12.29 -14.19
C LEU A 88 -15.94 12.73 -15.45
N ARG A 89 -14.62 12.49 -15.53
CA ARG A 89 -13.84 12.80 -16.73
C ARG A 89 -14.38 12.12 -17.98
N LYS A 90 -14.69 10.82 -17.90
CA LYS A 90 -15.23 10.07 -19.04
C LYS A 90 -16.60 10.57 -19.46
N LEU A 91 -17.38 11.08 -18.51
CA LEU A 91 -18.67 11.67 -18.76
C LEU A 91 -18.50 13.00 -19.54
N LYS A 92 -17.59 13.87 -19.08
CA LYS A 92 -17.24 15.12 -19.78
C LYS A 92 -16.68 14.88 -21.19
N GLU A 93 -15.75 13.94 -21.35
CA GLU A 93 -15.20 13.56 -22.66
C GLU A 93 -16.30 13.11 -23.65
N ARG A 94 -17.35 12.47 -23.15
CA ARG A 94 -18.49 12.03 -23.97
C ARG A 94 -19.38 13.20 -24.38
N GLU A 95 -19.63 14.13 -23.47
CA GLU A 95 -20.42 15.35 -23.73
C GLU A 95 -19.72 16.28 -24.73
N ASP A 96 -18.41 16.52 -24.54
CA ASP A 96 -17.60 17.37 -25.43
C ASP A 96 -17.46 16.75 -26.84
N GLY A 97 -17.40 15.42 -26.92
CA GLY A 97 -17.36 14.69 -28.19
C GLY A 97 -18.67 14.74 -29.00
N GLU A 98 -19.82 14.89 -28.33
CA GLU A 98 -21.13 15.03 -28.98
C GLU A 98 -21.39 16.45 -29.49
N LEU A 99 -20.68 17.48 -28.99
CA LEU A 99 -20.84 18.89 -29.41
C LEU A 99 -20.11 19.29 -30.70
N GLY A 100 -19.48 18.36 -31.42
CA GLY A 100 -19.07 18.57 -32.81
C GLY A 100 -18.01 19.66 -33.01
N THR A 101 -16.81 19.46 -32.48
CA THR A 101 -15.61 20.11 -33.03
C THR A 101 -14.60 19.05 -33.40
N LYS A 102 -14.31 18.92 -34.71
CA LYS A 102 -13.25 18.02 -35.20
C LYS A 102 -11.94 18.34 -34.45
N PRO A 103 -11.24 17.34 -33.92
CA PRO A 103 -9.95 17.60 -33.29
C PRO A 103 -8.98 18.05 -34.39
N LYS A 104 -8.52 19.30 -34.31
CA LYS A 104 -7.22 19.65 -34.91
C LYS A 104 -6.19 18.78 -34.21
N ASP A 105 -5.23 18.27 -34.98
CA ASP A 105 -4.07 17.49 -34.55
C ASP A 105 -3.29 18.23 -33.45
N ALA A 106 -3.77 18.16 -32.22
CA ALA A 106 -3.00 18.34 -31.01
C ALA A 106 -2.68 16.92 -30.59
N GLY A 107 -1.45 16.50 -30.89
CA GLY A 107 -0.94 15.17 -30.58
C GLY A 107 -1.42 14.76 -29.20
N CYS A 108 -1.93 13.54 -29.12
CA CYS A 108 -2.47 12.91 -27.92
C CYS A 108 -1.48 13.10 -26.77
N SER A 109 -1.54 14.24 -26.10
CA SER A 109 -1.04 14.41 -24.76
C SER A 109 -2.07 13.65 -23.96
N GLN A 110 -1.86 12.34 -23.96
CA GLN A 110 -2.12 11.43 -22.87
C GLN A 110 -1.59 12.16 -21.64
N ALA A 111 -2.37 13.12 -21.15
CA ALA A 111 -2.15 13.79 -19.90
C ALA A 111 -2.36 12.67 -18.92
N HIS A 112 -1.25 12.00 -18.64
CA HIS A 112 -1.12 10.91 -17.73
C HIS A 112 -1.76 11.39 -16.44
N ILE A 113 -3.02 11.04 -16.23
CA ILE A 113 -3.54 11.01 -14.87
C ILE A 113 -2.59 10.06 -14.18
N PRO A 114 -1.96 10.46 -13.08
CA PRO A 114 -1.26 9.52 -12.27
C PRO A 114 -2.34 8.53 -11.83
N CYS A 115 -2.38 7.34 -12.44
CA CYS A 115 -2.74 6.16 -11.67
C CYS A 115 -1.82 6.26 -10.47
N PHE A 116 -2.34 6.77 -9.36
CA PHE A 116 -1.58 6.98 -8.15
C PHE A 116 -1.31 5.61 -7.51
N GLY A 117 -0.53 4.79 -8.20
CA GLY A 117 -0.27 3.39 -7.89
C GLY A 117 0.57 2.73 -9.00
N PRO A 118 1.36 1.71 -8.64
CA PRO A 118 2.14 0.94 -9.60
C PRO A 118 1.24 0.35 -10.70
N VAL A 119 1.80 0.18 -11.90
CA VAL A 119 1.14 -0.51 -13.01
C VAL A 119 0.71 -1.90 -12.53
N PHE A 120 -0.59 -2.16 -12.51
CA PHE A 120 -1.12 -3.48 -12.12
C PHE A 120 -0.59 -4.57 -13.05
N SER A 121 -0.29 -5.75 -12.50
CA SER A 121 -0.03 -6.96 -13.28
C SER A 121 -1.26 -7.35 -14.10
N GLU A 122 -1.09 -8.17 -15.16
CA GLU A 122 -2.22 -8.61 -15.98
C GLU A 122 -3.28 -9.38 -15.17
N VAL A 123 -2.85 -10.14 -14.17
CA VAL A 123 -3.76 -10.86 -13.26
C VAL A 123 -4.57 -9.88 -12.40
N GLU A 124 -3.92 -8.86 -11.84
CA GLU A 124 -4.60 -7.82 -11.06
C GLU A 124 -5.56 -7.01 -11.94
N LYS A 125 -5.15 -6.65 -13.17
CA LYS A 125 -6.04 -6.01 -14.15
C LYS A 125 -7.25 -6.89 -14.47
N ALA A 126 -7.06 -8.20 -14.63
CA ALA A 126 -8.16 -9.12 -14.89
C ALA A 126 -9.14 -9.17 -13.72
N ARG A 127 -8.66 -9.30 -12.48
CA ARG A 127 -9.49 -9.26 -11.26
C ARG A 127 -10.27 -7.95 -11.13
N ILE A 128 -9.62 -6.84 -11.45
CA ILE A 128 -10.25 -5.52 -11.47
C ILE A 128 -11.26 -5.44 -12.62
N LYS A 129 -11.06 -6.07 -13.77
CA LYS A 129 -12.04 -6.03 -14.87
C LYS A 129 -13.26 -6.91 -14.59
N THR A 130 -13.08 -8.05 -13.94
CA THR A 130 -14.16 -9.01 -13.63
C THR A 130 -15.02 -8.59 -12.44
N SER A 131 -14.48 -7.77 -11.54
CA SER A 131 -15.25 -7.27 -10.39
C SER A 131 -16.34 -6.26 -10.80
N PRO A 132 -17.40 -6.12 -9.98
CA PRO A 132 -18.50 -5.19 -10.25
C PRO A 132 -17.99 -3.78 -10.56
N LYS A 133 -18.63 -3.12 -11.52
CA LYS A 133 -18.26 -1.74 -11.90
C LYS A 133 -18.93 -0.74 -10.95
N PRO A 134 -18.28 0.40 -10.68
CA PRO A 134 -18.95 1.53 -10.05
C PRO A 134 -20.15 1.99 -10.88
N PHE A 135 -21.16 2.50 -10.20
CA PHE A 135 -22.41 2.95 -10.82
C PHE A 135 -22.95 4.20 -10.11
N CYS A 136 -23.90 4.89 -10.74
CA CYS A 136 -24.56 6.05 -10.16
C CYS A 136 -26.05 5.78 -9.96
N ILE A 137 -26.60 6.28 -8.87
CA ILE A 137 -28.06 6.36 -8.66
C ILE A 137 -28.37 7.78 -8.22
N GLY A 138 -29.04 8.54 -9.10
CA GLY A 138 -29.22 9.98 -8.90
C GLY A 138 -27.88 10.70 -8.86
N ASP A 139 -27.71 11.59 -7.87
CA ASP A 139 -26.48 12.38 -7.65
C ASP A 139 -25.46 11.65 -6.76
N LYS A 140 -25.55 10.33 -6.65
CA LYS A 140 -24.67 9.54 -5.79
C LYS A 140 -23.89 8.53 -6.60
N PHE A 141 -22.59 8.47 -6.32
CA PHE A 141 -21.65 7.52 -6.89
C PHE A 141 -21.39 6.36 -5.93
N PHE A 142 -21.55 5.14 -6.44
CA PHE A 142 -21.44 3.91 -5.66
C PHE A 142 -20.27 3.08 -6.15
N VAL A 143 -19.44 2.65 -5.20
CA VAL A 143 -18.32 1.74 -5.44
C VAL A 143 -18.51 0.46 -4.63
N PRO A 144 -18.80 -0.68 -5.27
CA PRO A 144 -18.96 -1.95 -4.57
C PRO A 144 -17.73 -2.34 -3.74
N LEU A 145 -17.91 -2.89 -2.53
CA LEU A 145 -16.79 -3.33 -1.70
C LEU A 145 -15.98 -4.45 -2.38
N GLN A 146 -16.67 -5.36 -3.09
CA GLN A 146 -16.01 -6.36 -3.93
C GLN A 146 -15.10 -5.74 -5.00
N ARG A 147 -15.46 -4.55 -5.52
CA ARG A 147 -14.61 -3.81 -6.45
C ARG A 147 -13.35 -3.30 -5.76
N LEU A 148 -13.49 -2.78 -4.55
CA LEU A 148 -12.37 -2.28 -3.74
C LEU A 148 -11.40 -3.41 -3.36
N LEU A 149 -11.89 -4.58 -2.97
CA LEU A 149 -11.08 -5.75 -2.67
C LEU A 149 -10.34 -6.35 -3.89
N ALA A 150 -10.76 -6.00 -5.12
CA ALA A 150 -10.00 -6.38 -6.30
C ALA A 150 -8.67 -5.62 -6.42
N TYR A 151 -8.52 -4.48 -5.73
CA TYR A 151 -7.29 -3.70 -5.73
C TYR A 151 -6.25 -4.30 -4.77
N PRO A 152 -5.00 -4.50 -5.21
CA PRO A 152 -4.00 -5.25 -4.45
C PRO A 152 -3.61 -4.58 -3.13
N LYS A 153 -3.69 -3.25 -3.02
CA LYS A 153 -3.40 -2.56 -1.75
C LYS A 153 -4.47 -2.86 -0.71
N LEU A 154 -5.74 -2.78 -1.11
CA LEU A 154 -6.86 -3.06 -0.22
C LEU A 154 -6.97 -4.55 0.11
N SER A 155 -6.73 -5.43 -0.86
CA SER A 155 -6.74 -6.88 -0.65
C SER A 155 -5.61 -7.37 0.27
N ARG A 156 -4.56 -6.57 0.48
CA ARG A 156 -3.47 -6.86 1.43
C ARG A 156 -3.79 -6.36 2.84
N LEU A 157 -4.62 -5.34 2.97
CA LEU A 157 -5.03 -4.75 4.25
C LEU A 157 -6.24 -5.47 4.83
N CYS A 158 -7.13 -5.97 3.96
CA CYS A 158 -8.36 -6.63 4.34
C CYS A 158 -8.58 -7.87 3.48
N ALA A 159 -8.92 -8.99 4.12
CA ALA A 159 -9.08 -10.27 3.43
C ALA A 159 -10.48 -10.45 2.83
N ASP A 160 -11.50 -9.96 3.53
CA ASP A 160 -12.90 -10.17 3.16
C ASP A 160 -13.70 -8.85 3.15
N GLU A 161 -14.94 -8.96 2.68
CA GLU A 161 -15.85 -7.83 2.56
C GLU A 161 -16.47 -7.45 3.91
N GLU A 162 -16.71 -8.42 4.79
CA GLU A 162 -17.36 -8.21 6.09
C GLU A 162 -16.47 -7.44 7.06
N MET A 163 -15.18 -7.78 7.11
CA MET A 163 -14.14 -7.04 7.83
C MET A 163 -13.96 -5.64 7.24
N MET A 164 -13.97 -5.50 5.91
CA MET A 164 -13.84 -4.17 5.30
C MET A 164 -15.02 -3.31 5.73
N ARG A 165 -16.25 -3.84 5.60
CA ARG A 165 -17.49 -3.18 5.96
C ARG A 165 -17.50 -2.77 7.43
N SER A 166 -17.15 -3.68 8.34
CA SER A 166 -17.18 -3.39 9.78
C SER A 166 -16.17 -2.31 10.19
N VAL A 167 -14.98 -2.30 9.58
CA VAL A 167 -13.92 -1.33 9.92
C VAL A 167 -14.23 0.08 9.40
N ILE A 168 -14.90 0.19 8.24
CA ILE A 168 -15.17 1.48 7.59
C ILE A 168 -16.55 2.07 7.88
N ALA A 169 -17.49 1.28 8.44
CA ALA A 169 -18.89 1.66 8.60
C ALA A 169 -19.11 3.01 9.31
N ASP A 170 -18.32 3.33 10.34
CA ASP A 170 -18.51 4.61 11.06
C ASP A 170 -17.78 5.78 10.41
N ALA A 171 -16.90 5.52 9.42
CA ALA A 171 -16.00 6.52 8.86
C ALA A 171 -16.36 6.93 7.42
N VAL A 172 -17.05 6.05 6.69
CA VAL A 172 -17.39 6.27 5.27
C VAL A 172 -18.87 5.94 5.06
N GLY A 173 -19.54 6.73 4.21
CA GLY A 173 -20.91 6.44 3.81
C GLY A 173 -21.02 5.11 3.08
N LEU A 174 -21.90 4.23 3.56
CA LEU A 174 -22.23 2.95 2.91
C LEU A 174 -23.65 2.97 2.35
N SER A 175 -23.91 2.12 1.37
CA SER A 175 -25.26 1.81 0.90
C SER A 175 -26.10 1.16 2.01
N SER A 176 -27.42 1.15 1.85
CA SER A 176 -28.36 0.61 2.84
C SER A 176 -28.14 -0.87 3.18
N ASP A 177 -27.64 -1.63 2.21
CA ASP A 177 -27.26 -3.04 2.33
C ASP A 177 -25.78 -3.23 2.75
N GLY A 178 -25.02 -2.14 2.87
CA GLY A 178 -23.60 -2.15 3.21
C GLY A 178 -22.69 -2.73 2.13
N SER A 179 -23.18 -3.00 0.92
CA SER A 179 -22.41 -3.65 -0.15
C SER A 179 -21.53 -2.70 -0.96
N ALA A 180 -21.76 -1.39 -0.88
CA ALA A 180 -21.04 -0.38 -1.62
C ALA A 180 -20.71 0.85 -0.77
N VAL A 181 -19.57 1.47 -1.04
CA VAL A 181 -19.26 2.83 -0.56
C VAL A 181 -20.01 3.84 -1.41
N MET A 182 -20.61 4.82 -0.75
CA MET A 182 -21.40 5.88 -1.35
C MET A 182 -20.73 7.22 -1.13
N VAL A 183 -20.56 8.00 -2.20
CA VAL A 183 -20.10 9.38 -2.17
C VAL A 183 -20.96 10.22 -3.12
N ASP A 184 -21.02 11.53 -2.90
CA ASP A 184 -21.74 12.41 -3.82
C ASP A 184 -21.02 12.44 -5.18
N LEU A 185 -21.78 12.41 -6.28
CA LEU A 185 -21.20 12.37 -7.61
C LEU A 185 -20.54 13.69 -7.97
N HIS A 186 -21.14 14.81 -7.59
CA HIS A 186 -20.59 16.17 -7.73
C HIS A 186 -20.26 16.75 -6.36
N ASP A 187 -19.02 17.18 -6.18
CA ASP A 187 -18.53 17.83 -4.97
C ASP A 187 -18.35 19.32 -5.31
N TYR A 188 -18.57 20.19 -4.34
CA TYR A 188 -18.37 21.63 -4.46
C TYR A 188 -16.97 21.97 -5.03
N PHE A 189 -15.97 21.14 -4.72
CA PHE A 189 -14.61 21.31 -5.21
C PHE A 189 -14.41 20.95 -6.70
N ASP A 190 -15.31 20.16 -7.30
CA ASP A 190 -15.20 19.82 -8.72
C ASP A 190 -15.47 21.04 -9.62
N TYR A 191 -16.28 22.00 -9.15
CA TYR A 191 -16.54 23.26 -9.83
C TYR A 191 -15.42 24.29 -9.66
N LEU A 192 -14.51 24.05 -8.71
CA LEU A 192 -13.40 24.97 -8.40
C LEU A 192 -12.14 24.63 -9.21
N PHE A 193 -12.00 23.37 -9.60
CA PHE A 193 -10.97 22.87 -10.48
C PHE A 193 -11.64 22.34 -11.74
N ASP A 194 -11.99 23.23 -12.67
CA ASP A 194 -12.36 22.85 -14.04
C ASP A 194 -11.23 22.00 -14.63
N PHE A 195 -11.39 20.67 -14.62
CA PHE A 195 -10.54 19.71 -15.32
C PHE A 195 -11.01 19.54 -16.76
#